data_AF-A0A832R583-F1
#
_entry.id   AF-A0A832R583-F1
#
_cell.length_a   1.000
_cell.length_b   1.000
_cell.length_c   1.000
_cell.angle_alpha   90.00
_cell.angle_beta   90.00
_cell.angle_gamma   90.00
#
_symmetry.space_group_name_H-M   'P 1'
#
loop_
_entity.id
_entity.type
_entity.pdbx_description
1 polymer ?
#
loop_
_entity_poly.entity_id
_entity_poly.type
_entity_poly.pdbx_seq_one_letter_code
_entity_poly.pdbx_strand_id
1 'polypeptide(L)' 'SGFVYDAIGLPSEVYTPLFAMARIVGWSAHRIEEMNFSSKRLIRPAYKNVRELQDFVPLKDRK' A
#
# COMPACT_ATOMS: atom_id res chain seq x y z
N SER A 1 -21.26 4.63 -2.51
CA SER A 1 -21.00 4.59 -3.96
C SER A 1 -21.52 3.32 -4.60
N GLY A 2 -21.35 2.13 -4.01
CA GLY A 2 -21.87 0.87 -4.55
C GLY A 2 -23.36 0.91 -4.94
N PHE A 3 -24.23 1.45 -4.09
CA PHE A 3 -25.65 1.67 -4.43
C PHE A 3 -25.87 2.55 -5.68
N VAL A 4 -25.05 3.58 -5.88
CA VAL A 4 -25.15 4.46 -7.05
C VAL A 4 -24.62 3.76 -8.30
N TYR A 5 -23.54 2.98 -8.18
CA TYR A 5 -23.02 2.20 -9.30
C TYR A 5 -23.97 1.08 -9.71
N ASP A 6 -24.66 0.47 -8.76
CA ASP A 6 -25.72 -0.52 -8.97
C ASP A 6 -26.95 0.13 -9.64
N ALA A 7 -27.36 1.32 -9.18
CA ALA A 7 -28.44 2.10 -9.80
C ALA A 7 -28.13 2.54 -11.24
N ILE A 8 -26.85 2.67 -11.61
CA ILE A 8 -26.40 2.99 -12.99
C ILE A 8 -26.23 1.70 -13.83
N GLY A 9 -26.41 0.52 -13.22
CA GLY A 9 -26.31 -0.78 -13.90
C GLY A 9 -24.87 -1.22 -14.17
N LEU A 10 -23.90 -0.73 -13.40
CA LEU A 10 -22.51 -1.15 -13.56
C LEU A 10 -22.28 -2.51 -12.89
N PRO A 11 -21.58 -3.45 -13.55
CA PRO A 11 -21.20 -4.71 -12.95
C PRO A 11 -20.28 -4.48 -11.73
N SER A 12 -20.46 -5.25 -10.67
CA SER A 12 -19.71 -5.09 -9.41
C SER A 12 -18.19 -5.21 -9.59
N GLU A 13 -17.78 -5.98 -10.59
CA GLU A 13 -16.41 -6.25 -11.01
C GLU A 13 -15.69 -4.97 -11.47
N VAL A 14 -16.43 -3.94 -11.94
CA VAL A 14 -15.84 -2.69 -12.42
C VAL A 14 -15.73 -1.59 -11.36
N TYR A 15 -16.16 -1.83 -10.11
CA TYR A 15 -16.15 -0.79 -9.08
C TYR A 15 -14.73 -0.41 -8.67
N THR A 16 -13.85 -1.42 -8.50
CA THR A 16 -12.44 -1.23 -8.17
C THR A 16 -11.67 -0.49 -9.27
N PRO A 17 -11.74 -0.86 -10.57
CA PRO A 17 -11.06 -0.09 -11.61
C PRO A 17 -11.65 1.32 -11.78
N LEU A 18 -12.95 1.52 -11.57
CA LEU A 18 -13.55 2.86 -11.58
C LEU A 18 -12.99 3.76 -10.48
N PHE A 19 -12.82 3.22 -9.27
CA PHE A 19 -12.15 3.92 -8.18
C PHE A 19 -10.71 4.29 -8.55
N ALA A 20 -9.93 3.34 -9.09
CA ALA A 20 -8.54 3.56 -9.46
C ALA A 20 -8.40 4.65 -10.54
N MET A 21 -9.23 4.62 -11.59
CA MET A 21 -9.29 5.66 -12.62
C MET A 21 -9.55 7.04 -12.03
N ALA A 22 -10.50 7.13 -11.10
CA ALA A 22 -10.84 8.40 -10.48
C ALA A 22 -9.72 8.91 -9.54
N ARG A 23 -8.90 8.02 -8.96
CA ARG A 23 -7.81 8.38 -8.01
C ARG A 23 -6.46 8.63 -8.65
N ILE A 24 -6.25 8.22 -9.90
CA ILE A 24 -4.97 8.40 -10.58
C ILE A 24 -4.50 9.86 -10.63
N VAL A 25 -5.42 10.83 -10.74
CA VAL A 25 -5.10 12.26 -10.73
C VAL A 25 -4.55 12.69 -9.38
N GLY A 26 -5.18 12.25 -8.28
CA GLY A 26 -4.72 12.56 -6.92
C GLY A 26 -3.38 11.90 -6.59
N TRP A 27 -3.20 10.63 -6.98
CA TRP A 27 -1.92 9.94 -6.80
C TRP A 27 -0.79 10.61 -7.59
N SER A 28 -1.08 11.04 -8.82
CA SER A 28 -0.13 11.80 -9.64
C SER A 28 0.24 13.13 -8.98
N ALA A 29 -0.75 13.87 -8.46
CA ALA A 29 -0.52 15.13 -7.76
C ALA A 29 0.38 14.94 -6.52
N HIS A 30 0.07 13.97 -5.66
CA HIS A 30 0.91 13.66 -4.49
C HIS A 30 2.32 13.25 -4.88
N ARG A 31 2.47 12.49 -5.97
CA ARG A 31 3.78 12.08 -6.46
C ARG A 31 4.61 13.27 -6.95
N ILE A 32 3.98 14.18 -7.69
CA ILE A 32 4.63 15.40 -8.18
C ILE A 32 5.04 16.30 -6.99
N GLU A 33 4.17 16.45 -6.00
CA GLU A 33 4.45 17.20 -4.77
C GLU A 33 5.66 16.61 -4.03
N GLU A 34 5.68 15.28 -3.84
CA GLU A 34 6.81 14.57 -3.22
C GLU A 34 8.12 14.78 -3.98
N MET A 35 8.10 14.73 -5.32
CA MET A 35 9.29 14.88 -6.16
C MET A 35 9.84 16.32 -6.18
N ASN A 36 8.96 17.31 -6.06
CA ASN A 36 9.32 18.72 -6.06
C ASN A 36 9.69 19.25 -4.67
N PHE A 37 9.47 18.45 -3.61
CA PHE A 37 9.88 18.81 -2.27
C PHE A 37 11.41 18.93 -2.17
N SER A 38 11.91 20.05 -1.65
CA SER A 38 13.36 20.36 -1.60
C SER A 38 14.18 19.32 -0.85
N SER A 39 13.56 18.63 0.12
CA SER A 39 14.24 17.65 0.96
C SER A 39 14.42 16.26 0.31
N LYS A 40 13.72 15.95 -0.80
CA LYS A 40 13.79 14.69 -1.59
C LYS A 40 14.18 13.45 -0.78
N ARG A 41 13.52 13.25 0.37
CA ARG A 41 13.91 12.22 1.34
C ARG A 41 13.42 10.86 0.87
N LEU A 42 14.30 9.88 0.85
CA LEU A 42 13.90 8.49 0.66
C LEU A 42 13.11 8.02 1.88
N ILE A 43 11.89 7.50 1.65
CA ILE A 43 11.06 6.90 2.69
C ILE A 43 11.75 5.62 3.18
N ARG A 44 12.12 5.57 4.47
CA ARG A 44 12.76 4.41 5.13
C ARG A 44 11.97 4.02 6.36
N PRO A 45 10.96 3.14 6.24
CA PRO A 45 10.26 2.61 7.39
C PRO A 45 11.23 1.83 8.29
N ALA A 46 11.12 2.02 9.60
CA ALA A 46 11.86 1.25 10.59
C ALA A 46 10.87 0.43 11.42
N TYR A 47 11.30 -0.77 11.82
CA TYR A 47 10.49 -1.66 12.66
C TYR A 47 11.23 -1.94 13.96
N LYS A 48 10.48 -2.09 15.05
CA LYS A 48 11.00 -2.54 16.33
C LYS A 48 10.84 -4.05 16.42
N ASN A 49 11.95 -4.76 16.58
CA ASN A 49 11.91 -6.20 16.84
C ASN A 49 11.34 -6.45 18.25
N VAL A 50 10.33 -7.32 18.35
CA VAL A 50 9.68 -7.71 19.61
C VAL A 50 10.12 -9.09 20.09
N ARG A 51 10.96 -9.77 19.33
CA ARG A 51 11.50 -11.10 19.64
C ARG A 51 12.78 -10.95 20.45
N GLU A 52 12.94 -11.85 21.42
CA GLU A 52 14.17 -11.98 22.18
C GLU A 52 15.30 -12.56 21.31
N LEU A 53 16.55 -12.39 21.79
CA LEU A 53 17.70 -13.04 21.17
C LEU A 53 17.50 -14.55 21.22
N GLN A 54 17.83 -15.24 20.13
CA GLN A 54 17.70 -16.69 20.03
C GLN A 54 19.06 -17.27 19.68
N ASP A 55 19.46 -18.29 20.43
CA ASP A 55 20.66 -19.04 20.12
C ASP A 55 20.45 -19.86 18.84
N PHE A 56 21.53 -20.06 18.11
CA PHE A 56 21.52 -20.90 16.93
C PHE A 56 21.39 -22.38 17.34
N VAL A 57 20.33 -23.04 16.86
CA VAL A 57 20.17 -24.50 16.99
C VAL A 57 20.52 -25.15 15.65
N PRO A 58 21.50 -26.08 15.58
CA PRO A 58 21.79 -26.84 14.37
C PRO A 58 20.57 -27.62 13.87
N LEU A 59 20.43 -27.79 12.56
CA LEU A 59 19.21 -28.38 11.96
C LEU A 59 18.85 -29.76 12.53
N LYS A 60 19.84 -30.60 12.78
CA LYS A 60 19.70 -31.94 13.38
C LYS A 60 19.14 -31.94 14.82
N ASP A 61 19.27 -30.80 15.51
CA ASP A 61 18.91 -30.62 16.93
C ASP A 61 17.63 -29.77 17.07
N ARG A 62 17.00 -29.36 15.96
CA ARG A 62 15.69 -28.72 15.95
C ARG A 62 14.61 -29.81 16.01
N LYS A 63 13.60 -29.64 16.87
CA LYS A 63 12.39 -30.49 16.87
C LYS A 63 11.53 -30.23 15.64
#